data_AF-A0A554IYX3-F1
#
_entry.id   AF-A0A554IYX3-F1
#
_cell.length_a   1.000
_cell.length_b   1.000
_cell.length_c   1.000
_cell.angle_alpha   90.00
_cell.angle_beta   90.00
_cell.angle_gamma   90.00
#
_symmetry.space_group_name_H-M   'P 1'
#
loop_
_entity.id
_entity.type
_entity.pdbx_description
1 polymer ?
#
loop_
_entity_poly.entity_id
_entity_poly.type
_entity_poly.pdbx_seq_one_letter_code
_entity_poly.pdbx_strand_id
1 'polypeptide(L)'
;MSWLERHPYAAMSALAGIVLIIGALIVESRTSAKPGTLSVWGGTGAPLLNPTSYSPNAVVSAMPQTHGNPGISPIYIPPTQTQSADEPGATEEFDFEAFVSALTQPAGPKGSAVTDSGDMSAIYSLIPSGLIATTTEPVRTEAQQKLFNYGNDAASYIQTYEDSNRNASVALRDQAEDRQNPQKKQAVKLVAAGLRTAGESLLGMEELPPLVAGTHKALAESYIEVSRELVAFDFLMARIDEEQKV
;
A
#
# COMPACT_ATOMS: atom_id res chain seq x y z
N MET A 1 -5.58 49.88 34.49
CA MET A 1 -5.51 49.32 33.13
C MET A 1 -4.54 50.06 32.20
N SER A 2 -3.75 51.04 32.67
CA SER A 2 -2.81 51.83 31.83
C SER A 2 -1.44 51.17 31.56
N TRP A 3 -1.17 50.01 32.17
CA TRP A 3 0.08 49.29 31.97
C TRP A 3 0.10 48.50 30.64
N LEU A 4 -1.06 47.95 30.24
CA LEU A 4 -1.19 47.21 28.98
C LEU A 4 -1.03 48.10 27.74
N GLU A 5 -1.45 49.36 27.82
CA GLU A 5 -1.31 50.32 26.70
C GLU A 5 0.14 50.73 26.43
N ARG A 6 1.04 50.61 27.42
CA ARG A 6 2.46 50.97 27.28
C ARG A 6 3.35 49.86 26.73
N HIS A 7 2.87 48.61 26.69
CA HIS A 7 3.68 47.46 26.30
C HIS A 7 2.95 46.57 25.29
N PRO A 8 2.77 47.03 24.04
CA PRO A 8 2.06 46.27 23.01
C PRO A 8 2.71 44.91 22.71
N TYR A 9 4.03 44.80 22.85
CA TYR A 9 4.77 43.54 22.68
C TYR A 9 4.47 42.50 23.77
N ALA A 10 4.16 42.93 25.00
CA ALA A 10 3.77 42.03 26.09
C ALA A 10 2.34 41.49 25.85
N ALA A 11 1.45 42.32 25.30
CA ALA A 11 0.11 41.89 24.91
C ALA A 11 0.15 40.87 23.75
N MET A 12 1.01 41.08 22.75
CA MET A 12 1.18 40.13 21.64
C MET A 12 1.75 38.78 22.08
N SER A 13 2.75 38.78 22.97
CA SER A 13 3.33 37.53 23.48
C SER A 13 2.34 36.76 24.37
N ALA A 14 1.51 37.45 25.15
CA ALA A 14 0.42 36.83 25.90
C ALA A 14 -0.62 36.17 24.96
N LEU A 15 -1.02 36.85 23.88
CA LEU A 15 -1.94 36.31 22.87
C LEU A 15 -1.36 35.07 22.16
N ALA A 16 -0.08 35.12 21.76
CA ALA A 16 0.60 33.98 21.14
C ALA A 16 0.67 32.77 22.08
N GLY A 17 0.93 33.00 23.37
CA GLY A 17 0.90 31.95 24.38
C GLY A 17 -0.48 31.30 24.54
N ILE A 18 -1.55 32.10 24.55
CA ILE A 18 -2.92 31.58 24.62
C ILE A 18 -3.25 30.71 23.40
N VAL A 19 -2.85 31.12 22.19
CA VAL A 19 -3.07 30.32 20.97
C VAL A 19 -2.34 28.98 21.03
N LEU A 20 -1.10 28.96 21.53
CA LEU A 20 -0.34 27.70 21.69
C LEU A 20 -0.98 26.76 22.72
N ILE A 21 -1.49 27.30 23.83
CA ILE A 21 -2.19 26.51 24.86
C ILE A 21 -3.50 25.92 24.30
N ILE A 22 -4.28 26.72 23.58
CA ILE A 22 -5.51 26.24 22.92
C ILE A 22 -5.17 25.18 21.87
N GLY A 23 -4.12 25.39 21.07
CA GLY A 23 -3.65 24.42 20.09
C GLY A 23 -3.25 23.09 20.74
N ALA A 24 -2.51 23.14 21.85
CA ALA A 24 -2.12 21.95 22.62
C ALA A 24 -3.34 21.20 23.17
N LEU A 25 -4.32 21.92 23.74
CA LEU A 25 -5.57 21.32 24.25
C LEU A 25 -6.40 20.67 23.14
N ILE A 26 -6.44 21.25 21.93
CA ILE A 26 -7.13 20.66 20.78
C ILE A 26 -6.43 19.37 20.35
N VAL A 27 -5.09 19.35 20.29
CA VAL A 27 -4.32 18.14 19.96
C VAL A 27 -4.57 17.04 21.00
N GLU A 28 -4.52 17.38 22.28
CA GLU A 28 -4.74 16.42 23.38
C GLU A 28 -6.17 15.86 23.39
N SER A 29 -7.16 16.71 23.08
CA SER A 29 -8.55 16.27 22.92
C SER A 29 -8.77 15.32 21.72
N ARG A 30 -7.88 15.36 20.73
CA ARG A 30 -7.92 14.45 19.56
C ARG A 30 -7.11 13.16 19.76
N THR A 31 -6.22 13.10 20.75
CA THR A 31 -5.38 11.92 21.01
C THR A 31 -6.04 10.86 21.91
N SER A 32 -7.23 11.12 22.47
CA SER A 32 -7.96 10.14 23.27
C SER A 32 -8.91 9.25 22.46
N ALA A 33 -8.49 8.85 21.26
CA ALA A 33 -9.04 7.64 20.64
C ALA A 33 -8.22 6.46 21.17
N LYS A 34 -8.77 5.75 22.16
CA LYS A 34 -8.33 4.38 22.49
C LYS A 34 -8.21 3.62 21.17
N PRO A 35 -7.15 2.83 20.90
CA PRO A 35 -7.07 2.06 19.67
C PRO A 35 -8.15 0.98 19.70
N GLY A 36 -9.38 1.36 19.36
CA GLY A 36 -10.33 0.45 18.75
C GLY A 36 -9.69 0.01 17.45
N THR A 37 -9.69 -1.28 17.19
CA THR A 37 -9.17 -1.89 15.97
C THR A 37 -9.85 -1.25 14.76
N LEU A 38 -9.22 -0.19 14.27
CA LEU A 38 -9.52 0.49 13.03
C LEU A 38 -9.08 -0.44 11.91
N SER A 39 -10.02 -1.25 11.43
CA SER A 39 -9.91 -1.89 10.12
C SER A 39 -10.04 -0.79 9.07
N VAL A 40 -8.92 -0.11 8.83
CA VAL A 40 -8.74 0.77 7.67
C VAL A 40 -8.52 -0.14 6.46
N TRP A 41 -8.89 0.35 5.30
CA TRP A 41 -8.84 -0.24 3.95
C TRP A 41 -7.49 -0.87 3.49
N GLY A 42 -6.53 -1.08 4.40
CA GLY A 42 -5.26 -1.77 4.18
C GLY A 42 -4.64 -2.39 5.44
N GLY A 43 -5.43 -2.74 6.48
CA GLY A 43 -4.90 -3.22 7.77
C GLY A 43 -5.55 -4.51 8.28
N THR A 44 -4.88 -5.63 8.04
CA THR A 44 -4.91 -6.90 8.81
C THR A 44 -6.27 -7.35 9.38
N GLY A 45 -7.09 -7.98 8.54
CA GLY A 45 -8.30 -8.68 8.98
C GLY A 45 -9.16 -9.11 7.81
N ALA A 46 -8.74 -10.18 7.13
CA ALA A 46 -9.24 -10.67 5.85
C ALA A 46 -8.95 -9.71 4.67
N PRO A 47 -8.11 -10.11 3.70
CA PRO A 47 -7.81 -9.27 2.55
C PRO A 47 -9.07 -9.09 1.69
N LEU A 48 -9.40 -7.83 1.37
CA LEU A 48 -10.52 -7.45 0.50
C LEU A 48 -10.38 -8.06 -0.92
N LEU A 49 -9.14 -8.37 -1.28
CA LEU A 49 -8.78 -9.25 -2.37
C LEU A 49 -8.52 -10.62 -1.76
N ASN A 50 -9.40 -11.59 -1.91
CA ASN A 50 -9.12 -12.94 -1.46
C ASN A 50 -7.99 -13.53 -2.32
N PRO A 51 -6.75 -13.71 -1.81
CA PRO A 51 -5.67 -14.27 -2.62
C PRO A 51 -5.80 -15.80 -2.76
N THR A 52 -6.79 -16.45 -2.13
CA THR A 52 -6.90 -17.92 -2.22
C THR A 52 -7.43 -18.41 -3.56
N SER A 53 -8.00 -17.53 -4.40
CA SER A 53 -8.42 -17.88 -5.77
C SER A 53 -7.25 -17.87 -6.75
N TYR A 54 -6.14 -17.23 -6.39
CA TYR A 54 -4.90 -17.23 -7.16
C TYR A 54 -3.80 -17.80 -6.29
N SER A 55 -3.55 -19.10 -6.41
CA SER A 55 -2.29 -19.67 -5.93
C SER A 55 -1.22 -19.32 -6.96
N PRO A 56 -0.36 -18.30 -6.73
CA PRO A 56 0.80 -18.13 -7.59
C PRO A 56 1.57 -19.44 -7.62
N ASN A 57 1.91 -19.93 -8.81
CA ASN A 57 2.72 -21.13 -9.01
C ASN A 57 4.19 -20.83 -8.69
N ALA A 58 4.45 -20.25 -7.53
CA ALA A 58 5.78 -19.99 -7.01
C ALA A 58 5.72 -20.05 -5.48
N VAL A 59 6.58 -20.90 -4.93
CA VAL A 59 6.92 -20.93 -3.51
C VAL A 59 7.58 -19.59 -3.17
N VAL A 60 6.77 -18.56 -2.90
CA VAL A 60 7.23 -17.42 -2.14
C VAL A 60 7.20 -17.86 -0.68
N SER A 61 8.19 -18.68 -0.30
CA SER A 61 8.49 -18.83 1.11
C SER A 61 8.79 -17.43 1.64
N ALA A 62 7.90 -16.92 2.49
CA ALA A 62 8.19 -15.80 3.35
C ALA A 62 9.47 -16.15 4.12
N MET A 63 10.62 -15.67 3.62
CA MET A 63 11.90 -15.92 4.25
C MET A 63 12.02 -14.98 5.46
N PRO A 64 12.44 -15.49 6.63
CA PRO A 64 12.49 -14.69 7.84
C PRO A 64 13.41 -13.49 7.63
N GLN A 65 12.90 -12.32 8.00
CA GLN A 65 13.58 -11.04 8.10
C GLN A 65 14.88 -11.20 8.91
N THR A 66 15.97 -11.58 8.26
CA THR A 66 17.28 -11.69 8.90
C THR A 66 17.99 -10.38 8.63
N HIS A 67 17.88 -9.46 9.58
CA HIS A 67 18.69 -8.26 9.63
C HIS A 67 20.15 -8.66 9.71
N GLY A 68 20.89 -8.54 8.60
CA GLY A 68 22.35 -8.53 8.61
C GLY A 68 23.01 -9.51 7.64
N ASN A 69 23.17 -9.11 6.38
CA ASN A 69 24.46 -9.18 5.65
C ASN A 69 24.30 -8.50 4.27
N PRO A 70 25.21 -7.60 3.82
CA PRO A 70 25.16 -7.02 2.49
C PRO A 70 25.98 -7.87 1.53
N GLY A 71 25.32 -8.69 0.73
CA GLY A 71 25.98 -9.39 -0.36
C GLY A 71 25.30 -10.70 -0.69
N ILE A 72 24.96 -10.87 -1.97
CA ILE A 72 24.30 -12.00 -2.62
C ILE A 72 22.79 -11.79 -2.78
N SER A 73 22.42 -11.20 -3.92
CA SER A 73 21.07 -11.33 -4.48
C SER A 73 20.93 -12.72 -5.13
N PRO A 74 19.89 -13.51 -4.83
CA PRO A 74 19.68 -14.79 -5.47
C PRO A 74 19.14 -14.61 -6.91
N ILE A 75 19.75 -15.33 -7.85
CA ILE A 75 19.32 -15.44 -9.25
C ILE A 75 18.11 -16.38 -9.31
N TYR A 76 17.00 -15.90 -9.88
CA TYR A 76 15.78 -16.67 -10.10
C TYR A 76 15.84 -17.46 -11.42
N ILE A 77 15.40 -18.71 -11.41
CA ILE A 77 15.31 -19.60 -12.58
C ILE A 77 13.81 -19.98 -12.75
N PRO A 78 13.15 -19.63 -13.87
CA PRO A 78 11.74 -19.93 -14.06
C PRO A 78 11.50 -21.41 -14.43
N PRO A 79 10.45 -22.06 -13.88
CA PRO A 79 10.06 -23.41 -14.27
C PRO A 79 9.20 -23.42 -15.54
N THR A 80 9.48 -24.35 -16.45
CA THR A 80 8.69 -24.64 -17.65
C THR A 80 7.44 -25.44 -17.27
N GLN A 81 6.23 -24.96 -17.59
CA GLN A 81 4.97 -25.67 -17.31
C GLN A 81 4.44 -26.42 -18.54
N THR A 82 4.17 -27.71 -18.36
CA THR A 82 3.27 -28.54 -19.19
C THR A 82 1.83 -28.38 -18.71
N GLN A 83 0.92 -27.94 -19.61
CA GLN A 83 -0.52 -27.83 -19.37
C GLN A 83 -1.20 -29.19 -19.45
N SER A 84 -2.05 -29.50 -18.47
CA SER A 84 -3.10 -30.53 -18.58
C SER A 84 -4.46 -29.84 -18.57
N ALA A 85 -5.26 -30.09 -19.60
CA ALA A 85 -6.65 -29.67 -19.72
C ALA A 85 -7.59 -30.73 -19.14
N ASP A 86 -8.71 -30.33 -18.52
CA ASP A 86 -9.91 -31.17 -18.40
C ASP A 86 -11.19 -30.32 -18.25
N GLU A 87 -12.31 -30.97 -18.63
CA GLU A 87 -13.57 -30.53 -19.26
C GLU A 87 -14.65 -29.74 -18.46
N PRO A 88 -15.72 -29.25 -19.13
CA PRO A 88 -16.79 -28.42 -18.57
C PRO A 88 -18.10 -29.18 -18.24
N GLY A 89 -18.91 -28.67 -17.30
CA GLY A 89 -20.30 -29.16 -17.14
C GLY A 89 -21.18 -28.39 -16.16
N ALA A 90 -22.43 -28.17 -16.60
CA ALA A 90 -23.66 -27.79 -15.89
C ALA A 90 -24.13 -26.31 -15.99
N THR A 91 -25.09 -26.08 -16.88
CA THR A 91 -25.99 -24.92 -16.94
C THR A 91 -27.12 -25.09 -15.92
N GLU A 92 -27.13 -24.31 -14.83
CA GLU A 92 -28.32 -24.09 -14.00
C GLU A 92 -28.92 -22.72 -14.32
N GLU A 93 -30.23 -22.71 -14.61
CA GLU A 93 -31.01 -21.53 -14.98
C GLU A 93 -31.30 -20.68 -13.72
N PHE A 94 -31.08 -19.37 -13.83
CA PHE A 94 -31.15 -18.43 -12.71
C PHE A 94 -32.60 -18.21 -12.22
N ASP A 95 -32.88 -18.61 -10.98
CA ASP A 95 -34.17 -18.37 -10.33
C ASP A 95 -34.23 -16.95 -9.73
N PHE A 96 -34.80 -16.03 -10.51
CA PHE A 96 -35.00 -14.64 -10.15
C PHE A 96 -35.96 -14.46 -8.96
N GLU A 97 -36.88 -15.39 -8.76
CA GLU A 97 -37.94 -15.29 -7.75
C GLU A 97 -37.41 -15.67 -6.36
N ALA A 98 -36.53 -16.69 -6.30
CA ALA A 98 -35.77 -17.01 -5.09
C ALA A 98 -34.87 -15.83 -4.65
N PHE A 99 -34.23 -15.14 -5.61
CA PHE A 99 -33.38 -13.99 -5.34
C PHE A 99 -34.14 -12.79 -4.74
N VAL A 100 -35.30 -12.45 -5.30
CA VAL A 100 -36.14 -11.37 -4.78
C VAL A 100 -36.72 -11.72 -3.40
N SER A 101 -37.03 -13.01 -3.16
CA SER A 101 -37.50 -13.46 -1.83
C SER A 101 -36.44 -13.32 -0.74
N ALA A 102 -35.15 -13.52 -1.08
CA ALA A 102 -34.03 -13.34 -0.16
C ALA A 102 -33.74 -11.85 0.15
N LEU A 103 -33.98 -10.96 -0.82
CA LEU A 103 -33.82 -9.52 -0.64
C LEU A 103 -34.94 -8.87 0.17
N THR A 104 -36.12 -9.49 0.21
CA THR A 104 -37.32 -8.88 0.79
C THR A 104 -37.68 -9.44 2.17
N GLN A 105 -36.94 -10.43 2.69
CA GLN A 105 -37.15 -10.90 4.07
C GLN A 105 -36.61 -9.88 5.08
N PRO A 106 -37.46 -9.17 5.86
CA PRO A 106 -36.98 -8.45 7.02
C PRO A 106 -36.49 -9.48 8.03
N ALA A 107 -35.20 -9.39 8.40
CA ALA A 107 -34.67 -10.15 9.52
C ALA A 107 -35.43 -9.74 10.79
N GLY A 108 -36.41 -10.55 11.18
CA GLY A 108 -37.18 -10.33 12.40
C GLY A 108 -36.25 -10.32 13.62
N PRO A 109 -36.50 -9.43 14.60
CA PRO A 109 -35.59 -9.26 15.72
C PRO A 109 -35.69 -10.47 16.66
N LYS A 110 -34.61 -11.22 16.78
CA LYS A 110 -34.36 -12.08 17.95
C LYS A 110 -33.24 -11.45 18.78
N GLY A 111 -33.62 -10.78 19.87
CA GLY A 111 -32.68 -10.47 20.95
C GLY A 111 -32.83 -9.10 21.59
N SER A 112 -33.64 -9.07 22.65
CA SER A 112 -33.54 -8.25 23.87
C SER A 112 -33.65 -6.71 23.78
N ALA A 113 -34.56 -6.21 24.61
CA ALA A 113 -34.80 -4.80 24.89
C ALA A 113 -33.50 -4.06 25.27
N VAL A 114 -33.26 -2.96 24.56
CA VAL A 114 -32.26 -1.94 24.92
C VAL A 114 -32.82 -1.12 26.07
N THR A 115 -32.40 -1.44 27.29
CA THR A 115 -32.42 -0.49 28.41
C THR A 115 -31.06 0.17 28.52
N ASP A 116 -31.04 1.43 28.10
CA ASP A 116 -30.28 2.55 28.65
C ASP A 116 -28.73 2.51 28.69
N SER A 117 -28.16 3.69 28.39
CA SER A 117 -26.77 4.12 28.60
C SER A 117 -25.68 3.67 27.61
N GLY A 118 -25.46 4.49 26.57
CA GLY A 118 -24.10 4.85 26.13
C GLY A 118 -23.37 3.93 25.15
N ASP A 119 -24.03 2.91 24.59
CA ASP A 119 -23.35 1.99 23.67
C ASP A 119 -23.45 2.43 22.20
N MET A 120 -22.46 3.20 21.75
CA MET A 120 -22.28 3.59 20.34
C MET A 120 -22.10 2.38 19.40
N SER A 121 -21.92 1.16 19.91
CA SER A 121 -21.85 -0.05 19.08
C SER A 121 -23.21 -0.41 18.45
N ALA A 122 -24.32 0.01 19.06
CA ALA A 122 -25.67 -0.21 18.54
C ALA A 122 -26.02 0.67 17.32
N ILE A 123 -25.23 1.71 17.03
CA ILE A 123 -25.37 2.51 15.81
C ILE A 123 -24.76 1.78 14.61
N TYR A 124 -23.74 0.93 14.84
CA TYR A 124 -23.08 0.15 13.80
C TYR A 124 -23.77 -1.19 13.50
N SER A 125 -24.74 -1.62 14.30
CA SER A 125 -25.54 -2.83 14.02
C SER A 125 -26.60 -2.65 12.92
N LEU A 126 -26.80 -1.40 12.47
CA LEU A 126 -27.62 -1.06 11.29
C LEU A 126 -26.85 -1.13 9.97
N ILE A 127 -25.54 -1.37 10.00
CA ILE A 127 -24.82 -1.75 8.78
C ILE A 127 -25.24 -3.20 8.52
N PRO A 128 -25.99 -3.49 7.43
CA PRO A 128 -26.31 -4.86 7.11
C PRO A 128 -25.00 -5.64 6.94
N SER A 129 -24.71 -6.52 7.90
CA SER A 129 -23.66 -7.54 7.83
C SER A 129 -23.84 -8.49 6.64
N GLY A 130 -24.95 -8.33 5.91
CA GLY A 130 -25.34 -9.03 4.69
C GLY A 130 -24.76 -8.46 3.40
N LEU A 131 -23.82 -7.50 3.43
CA LEU A 131 -22.81 -7.44 2.35
C LEU A 131 -21.82 -8.60 2.55
N ILE A 132 -22.36 -9.82 2.50
CA ILE A 132 -21.57 -11.01 2.25
C ILE A 132 -20.87 -10.68 0.94
N ALA A 133 -19.54 -10.53 0.99
CA ALA A 133 -18.70 -10.51 -0.19
C ALA A 133 -19.26 -11.58 -1.12
N THR A 134 -19.82 -11.18 -2.25
CA THR A 134 -20.37 -12.13 -3.22
C THR A 134 -19.20 -13.00 -3.65
N THR A 135 -19.05 -14.15 -2.99
CA THR A 135 -17.97 -15.13 -3.17
C THR A 135 -18.08 -15.83 -4.51
N THR A 136 -19.06 -15.47 -5.34
CA THR A 136 -19.10 -15.82 -6.74
C THR A 136 -17.95 -15.10 -7.44
N GLU A 137 -16.91 -15.87 -7.76
CA GLU A 137 -15.89 -15.43 -8.70
C GLU A 137 -16.59 -14.93 -9.97
N PRO A 138 -16.32 -13.70 -10.42
CA PRO A 138 -16.92 -13.23 -11.66
C PRO A 138 -16.46 -14.16 -12.78
N VAL A 139 -17.39 -14.62 -13.60
CA VAL A 139 -17.08 -15.41 -14.79
C VAL A 139 -16.28 -14.50 -15.72
N ARG A 140 -14.96 -14.73 -15.78
CA ARG A 140 -14.03 -13.95 -16.61
C ARG A 140 -13.90 -14.62 -17.97
N THR A 141 -13.97 -13.81 -19.02
CA THR A 141 -13.51 -14.23 -20.36
C THR A 141 -12.01 -14.55 -20.32
N GLU A 142 -11.51 -15.33 -21.28
CA GLU A 142 -10.07 -15.67 -21.35
C GLU A 142 -9.17 -14.41 -21.36
N ALA A 143 -9.57 -13.38 -22.10
CA ALA A 143 -8.86 -12.09 -22.13
C ALA A 143 -8.86 -11.38 -20.77
N GLN A 144 -9.99 -11.41 -20.05
CA GLN A 144 -10.08 -10.86 -18.70
C GLN A 144 -9.26 -11.65 -17.69
N GLN A 145 -9.20 -12.98 -17.83
CA GLN A 145 -8.38 -13.82 -16.97
C GLN A 145 -6.88 -13.54 -17.18
N LYS A 146 -6.43 -13.38 -18.44
CA LYS A 146 -5.05 -13.00 -18.74
C LYS A 146 -4.68 -11.62 -18.16
N LEU A 147 -5.59 -10.65 -18.27
CA LEU A 147 -5.37 -9.32 -17.69
C LEU A 147 -5.35 -9.36 -16.15
N PHE A 148 -6.21 -10.19 -15.55
CA PHE A 148 -6.25 -10.39 -14.10
C PHE A 148 -4.95 -11.01 -13.58
N ASN A 149 -4.47 -12.08 -14.23
CA ASN A 149 -3.19 -12.71 -13.89
C ASN A 149 -2.03 -11.72 -14.04
N TYR A 150 -1.96 -11.02 -15.17
CA TYR A 150 -0.97 -9.96 -15.40
C TYR A 150 -0.97 -8.92 -14.28
N GLY A 151 -2.14 -8.41 -13.90
CA GLY A 151 -2.29 -7.40 -12.86
C GLY A 151 -1.78 -7.89 -11.51
N ASN A 152 -2.10 -9.14 -11.15
CA ASN A 152 -1.63 -9.74 -9.90
C ASN A 152 -0.11 -9.94 -9.89
N ASP A 153 0.44 -10.45 -11.00
CA ASP A 153 1.88 -10.70 -11.11
C ASP A 153 2.66 -9.39 -11.06
N ALA A 154 2.28 -8.39 -11.87
CA ALA A 154 2.90 -7.07 -11.86
C ALA A 154 2.78 -6.38 -10.48
N ALA A 155 1.60 -6.45 -9.85
CA ALA A 155 1.40 -5.91 -8.51
C ALA A 155 2.27 -6.61 -7.46
N SER A 156 2.48 -7.93 -7.57
CA SER A 156 3.33 -8.67 -6.63
C SER A 156 4.79 -8.21 -6.67
N TYR A 157 5.33 -7.90 -7.86
CA TYR A 157 6.68 -7.35 -8.00
C TYR A 157 6.78 -5.94 -7.42
N ILE A 158 5.79 -5.09 -7.69
CA ILE A 158 5.75 -3.72 -7.16
C ILE A 158 5.64 -3.76 -5.63
N GLN A 159 4.74 -4.59 -5.10
CA GLN A 159 4.55 -4.74 -3.65
C GLN A 159 5.83 -5.25 -2.97
N THR A 160 6.53 -6.21 -3.57
CA THR A 160 7.81 -6.70 -3.03
C THR A 160 8.86 -5.59 -2.95
N TYR A 161 8.91 -4.72 -3.96
CA TYR A 161 9.77 -3.54 -3.93
C TYR A 161 9.34 -2.56 -2.82
N GLU A 162 8.05 -2.24 -2.72
CA GLU A 162 7.53 -1.32 -1.70
C GLU A 162 7.79 -1.84 -0.28
N ASP A 163 7.58 -3.13 -0.05
CA ASP A 163 7.80 -3.77 1.25
C ASP A 163 9.29 -3.80 1.64
N SER A 164 10.18 -4.02 0.69
CA SER A 164 11.63 -3.96 0.93
C SER A 164 12.16 -2.52 1.06
N ASN A 165 11.43 -1.53 0.53
CA ASN A 165 11.85 -0.13 0.48
C ASN A 165 10.87 0.82 1.21
N ARG A 166 10.21 0.37 2.28
CA ARG A 166 9.24 1.17 3.06
C ARG A 166 9.78 2.54 3.52
N ASN A 167 11.09 2.61 3.76
CA ASN A 167 11.77 3.82 4.22
C ASN A 167 12.42 4.63 3.09
N ALA A 168 12.12 4.37 1.82
CA ALA A 168 12.74 5.05 0.69
C ALA A 168 12.58 6.58 0.75
N SER A 169 11.39 7.07 1.11
CA SER A 169 11.13 8.51 1.25
C SER A 169 11.99 9.17 2.33
N VAL A 170 12.18 8.48 3.46
CA VAL A 170 13.03 8.94 4.56
C VAL A 170 14.49 8.94 4.13
N ALA A 171 14.97 7.87 3.47
CA ALA A 171 16.34 7.79 2.98
C ALA A 171 16.66 8.93 1.99
N LEU A 172 15.74 9.23 1.06
CA LEU A 172 15.89 10.32 0.10
C LEU A 172 15.91 11.69 0.80
N ARG A 173 14.99 11.94 1.74
CA ARG A 173 14.94 13.19 2.51
C ARG A 173 16.21 13.37 3.33
N ASP A 174 16.61 12.35 4.09
CA ASP A 174 17.75 12.42 4.99
C ASP A 174 19.05 12.69 4.23
N GLN A 175 19.20 12.10 3.02
CA GLN A 175 20.31 12.39 2.11
C GLN A 175 20.25 13.81 1.53
N ALA A 176 19.05 14.34 1.27
CA ALA A 176 18.90 15.73 0.83
C ALA A 176 19.32 16.73 1.91
N GLU A 177 19.04 16.41 3.18
CA GLU A 177 19.41 17.22 4.36
C GLU A 177 20.91 17.16 4.67
N ASP A 178 21.54 15.99 4.57
CA ASP A 178 22.96 15.80 4.88
C ASP A 178 23.66 15.04 3.75
N ARG A 179 24.04 15.81 2.74
CA ARG A 179 24.58 15.28 1.48
C ARG A 179 25.97 14.68 1.62
N GLN A 180 26.74 15.09 2.62
CA GLN A 180 28.13 14.65 2.81
C GLN A 180 28.22 13.29 3.50
N ASN A 181 27.12 12.82 4.12
CA ASN A 181 27.13 11.60 4.89
C ASN A 181 27.17 10.35 3.98
N PRO A 182 28.22 9.50 4.07
CA PRO A 182 28.35 8.33 3.21
C PRO A 182 27.28 7.26 3.47
N GLN A 183 26.73 7.18 4.70
CA GLN A 183 25.70 6.21 5.05
C GLN A 183 24.36 6.55 4.39
N LYS A 184 24.02 7.84 4.37
CA LYS A 184 22.79 8.34 3.73
C LYS A 184 22.85 8.20 2.21
N LYS A 185 24.04 8.46 1.61
CA LYS A 185 24.30 8.15 0.18
C LYS A 185 24.09 6.68 -0.13
N GLN A 186 24.62 5.81 0.73
CA GLN A 186 24.46 4.36 0.55
C GLN A 186 22.99 3.95 0.64
N ALA A 187 22.20 4.55 1.53
CA ALA A 187 20.76 4.28 1.62
C ALA A 187 20.03 4.63 0.31
N VAL A 188 20.34 5.77 -0.32
CA VAL A 188 19.77 6.13 -1.63
C VAL A 188 20.21 5.15 -2.73
N LYS A 189 21.45 4.68 -2.72
CA LYS A 189 21.93 3.65 -3.67
C LYS A 189 21.16 2.34 -3.52
N LEU A 190 20.81 1.95 -2.30
CA LEU A 190 19.98 0.76 -2.06
C LEU A 190 18.56 0.93 -2.62
N VAL A 191 17.95 2.11 -2.42
CA VAL A 191 16.64 2.44 -3.02
C VAL A 191 16.71 2.37 -4.55
N ALA A 192 17.75 2.96 -5.15
CA ALA A 192 17.96 2.90 -6.60
C ALA A 192 18.15 1.46 -7.09
N ALA A 193 18.93 0.63 -6.38
CA ALA A 193 19.10 -0.78 -6.72
C ALA A 193 17.76 -1.55 -6.62
N GLY A 194 16.94 -1.25 -5.62
CA GLY A 194 15.58 -1.79 -5.49
C GLY A 194 14.69 -1.45 -6.69
N LEU A 195 14.65 -0.17 -7.10
CA LEU A 195 13.89 0.27 -8.28
C LEU A 195 14.35 -0.42 -9.55
N ARG A 196 15.68 -0.52 -9.74
CA ARG A 196 16.26 -1.20 -10.89
C ARG A 196 15.84 -2.66 -10.94
N THR A 197 15.91 -3.36 -9.81
CA THR A 197 15.55 -4.78 -9.69
C THR A 197 14.07 -5.00 -9.97
N ALA A 198 13.21 -4.11 -9.48
CA ALA A 198 11.77 -4.12 -9.78
C ALA A 198 11.52 -3.94 -11.28
N GLY A 199 12.16 -2.95 -11.91
CA GLY A 199 12.04 -2.72 -13.36
C GLY A 199 12.56 -3.87 -14.21
N GLU A 200 13.70 -4.46 -13.85
CA GLU A 200 14.24 -5.65 -14.53
C GLU A 200 13.32 -6.87 -14.35
N SER A 201 12.70 -7.03 -13.17
CA SER A 201 11.74 -8.11 -12.91
C SER A 201 10.46 -7.94 -13.73
N LEU A 202 9.96 -6.69 -13.84
CA LEU A 202 8.81 -6.37 -14.70
C LEU A 202 9.15 -6.64 -16.18
N LEU A 203 10.32 -6.23 -16.68
CA LEU A 203 10.74 -6.55 -18.06
C LEU A 203 10.86 -8.05 -18.33
N GLY A 204 11.16 -8.85 -17.31
CA GLY A 204 11.26 -10.30 -17.39
C GLY A 204 9.93 -11.06 -17.48
N MET A 205 8.78 -10.37 -17.41
CA MET A 205 7.47 -11.01 -17.53
C MET A 205 7.22 -11.49 -18.98
N GLU A 206 7.13 -12.80 -19.19
CA GLU A 206 6.97 -13.41 -20.52
C GLU A 206 5.51 -13.39 -21.03
N GLU A 207 4.53 -13.55 -20.13
CA GLU A 207 3.11 -13.60 -20.49
C GLU A 207 2.42 -12.24 -20.35
N LEU A 208 2.57 -11.40 -21.38
CA LEU A 208 1.96 -10.08 -21.43
C LEU A 208 0.79 -10.05 -22.43
N PRO A 209 -0.42 -9.63 -22.00
CA PRO A 209 -1.50 -9.35 -22.94
C PRO A 209 -1.06 -8.28 -23.96
N PRO A 210 -1.31 -8.46 -25.27
CA PRO A 210 -0.88 -7.49 -26.30
C PRO A 210 -1.36 -6.06 -26.05
N LEU A 211 -2.53 -5.92 -25.40
CA LEU A 211 -3.13 -4.64 -25.03
C LEU A 211 -2.27 -3.81 -24.07
N VAL A 212 -1.54 -4.45 -23.16
CA VAL A 212 -0.76 -3.78 -22.10
C VAL A 212 0.75 -3.85 -22.31
N ALA A 213 1.23 -4.63 -23.28
CA ALA A 213 2.66 -4.84 -23.49
C ALA A 213 3.46 -3.53 -23.67
N GLY A 214 2.90 -2.56 -24.41
CA GLY A 214 3.54 -1.25 -24.61
C GLY A 214 3.64 -0.43 -23.32
N THR A 215 2.54 -0.32 -22.56
CA THR A 215 2.51 0.41 -21.29
C THR A 215 3.33 -0.27 -20.21
N HIS A 216 3.33 -1.61 -20.18
CA HIS A 216 4.14 -2.42 -19.27
C HIS A 216 5.63 -2.20 -19.48
N LYS A 217 6.08 -2.24 -20.74
CA LYS A 217 7.47 -1.94 -21.08
C LYS A 217 7.87 -0.53 -20.65
N ALA A 218 7.03 0.47 -20.95
CA ALA A 218 7.27 1.86 -20.55
C ALA A 218 7.34 2.01 -19.02
N LEU A 219 6.46 1.32 -18.28
CA LEU A 219 6.48 1.28 -16.83
C LEU A 219 7.81 0.71 -16.33
N ALA A 220 8.19 -0.48 -16.80
CA ALA A 220 9.42 -1.15 -16.37
C ALA A 220 10.68 -0.33 -16.71
N GLU A 221 10.72 0.28 -17.89
CA GLU A 221 11.80 1.20 -18.30
C GLU A 221 11.86 2.45 -17.40
N SER A 222 10.71 3.00 -16.99
CA SER A 222 10.69 4.17 -16.09
C SER A 222 11.30 3.88 -14.71
N TYR A 223 11.10 2.67 -14.16
CA TYR A 223 11.75 2.26 -12.91
C TYR A 223 13.27 2.19 -13.05
N ILE A 224 13.74 1.63 -14.17
CA ILE A 224 15.17 1.55 -14.49
C ILE A 224 15.75 2.95 -14.72
N GLU A 225 15.03 3.83 -15.41
CA GLU A 225 15.46 5.20 -15.67
C GLU A 225 15.60 6.00 -14.37
N VAL A 226 14.57 6.01 -13.52
CA VAL A 226 14.61 6.67 -12.20
C VAL A 226 15.76 6.13 -11.35
N SER A 227 16.02 4.82 -11.38
CA SER A 227 17.17 4.24 -10.67
C SER A 227 18.51 4.80 -11.16
N ARG A 228 18.67 5.01 -12.47
CA ARG A 228 19.89 5.55 -13.07
C ARG A 228 20.07 7.01 -12.71
N GLU A 229 18.99 7.80 -12.77
CA GLU A 229 19.02 9.21 -12.39
C GLU A 229 19.37 9.40 -10.92
N LEU A 230 18.81 8.58 -10.02
CA LEU A 230 19.14 8.61 -8.60
C LEU A 230 20.64 8.38 -8.33
N VAL A 231 21.24 7.44 -9.05
CA VAL A 231 22.69 7.17 -8.93
C VAL A 231 23.52 8.29 -9.56
N ALA A 232 23.09 8.83 -10.70
CA ALA A 232 23.77 9.92 -11.38
C ALA A 232 23.74 11.23 -10.55
N PHE A 233 22.63 11.49 -9.84
CA PHE A 233 22.49 12.64 -8.97
C PHE A 233 23.57 12.67 -7.87
N ASP A 234 23.90 11.53 -7.25
CA ASP A 234 25.00 11.44 -6.26
C ASP A 234 26.35 11.87 -6.86
N PHE A 235 26.61 11.47 -8.11
CA PHE A 235 27.86 11.83 -8.80
C PHE A 235 27.93 13.32 -9.14
N LEU A 236 26.83 13.89 -9.66
CA LEU A 236 26.79 15.29 -10.06
C LEU A 236 26.98 16.22 -8.84
N MET A 237 26.35 15.89 -7.71
CA MET A 237 26.47 16.68 -6.49
C MET A 237 27.89 16.63 -5.89
N ALA A 238 28.55 15.47 -5.93
CA ALA A 238 29.93 15.34 -5.47
C ALA A 238 30.89 16.27 -6.24
N ARG A 239 30.65 16.44 -7.54
CA ARG A 239 31.46 17.33 -8.39
C ARG A 239 31.26 18.81 -8.08
N ILE A 240 30.02 19.24 -7.83
CA ILE A 240 29.71 20.65 -7.50
C ILE A 240 30.41 21.05 -6.18
N ASP A 241 30.41 20.17 -5.18
CA ASP A 241 31.06 20.45 -3.90
C ASP A 241 32.59 20.54 -4.00
N GLU A 242 33.20 19.86 -4.97
CA GLU A 242 34.64 19.94 -5.24
C GLU A 242 35.00 21.27 -5.91
N GLU A 243 34.17 21.74 -6.85
CA GLU A 243 34.37 23.04 -7.52
C GLU A 243 34.14 24.24 -6.58
N GLN A 244 33.32 24.12 -5.53
CA GLN A 244 33.09 25.20 -4.55
C GLN A 244 34.17 25.33 -3.46
N LYS A 245 35.09 24.36 -3.35
CA LYS A 245 36.19 24.37 -2.36
C LYS A 245 37.48 25.00 -2.90
N VAL A 246 37.51 25.36 -4.18
CA VAL A 246 38.63 26.04 -4.86
C VAL A 246 38.39 27.55 -4.85
#